data_AF-A0A0C2ZI58-F1
#
_entry.id   AF-A0A0C2ZI58-F1
#
_cell.length_a   1.000
_cell.length_b   1.000
_cell.length_c   1.000
_cell.angle_alpha   90.00
_cell.angle_beta   90.00
_cell.angle_gamma   90.00
#
_symmetry.space_group_name_H-M   'P 1'
#
loop_
_entity.id
_entity.type
_entity.pdbx_description
1 polymer ?
#
loop_
_entity_poly.entity_id
_entity_poly.type
_entity_poly.pdbx_seq_one_letter_code
_entity_poly.pdbx_strand_id
1 'polypeptide(L)'
;MKKFFALMVLVVLGLTQEVIANEVYYAKIGYNDKINSYGERLGSVADILRQDRANYHKFFVRDREDSGDRFFAYPDNRERMASMLRNGYISPATRDAIMYGNPVVRVTIYDYRIEVELY
;
A
#
# COMPACT_ATOMS: atom_id res chain seq x y z
N MET A 1 -36.28 6.44 -53.69
CA MET A 1 -34.99 5.75 -54.00
C MET A 1 -33.96 6.88 -54.19
N LYS A 2 -32.88 7.05 -53.44
CA LYS A 2 -31.93 6.12 -52.82
C LYS A 2 -31.42 6.72 -51.51
N LYS A 3 -31.21 5.85 -50.53
CA LYS A 3 -30.62 6.13 -49.21
C LYS A 3 -29.15 6.53 -49.39
N PHE A 4 -28.66 7.56 -48.71
CA PHE A 4 -27.22 7.71 -48.47
C PHE A 4 -26.98 7.84 -46.98
N PHE A 5 -26.17 6.90 -46.50
CA PHE A 5 -25.88 6.56 -45.11
C PHE A 5 -24.49 7.11 -44.77
N ALA A 6 -24.37 7.67 -43.56
CA ALA A 6 -23.19 7.73 -42.69
C ALA A 6 -21.89 8.44 -43.15
N LEU A 7 -21.37 9.30 -42.25
CA LEU A 7 -20.19 8.92 -41.46
C LEU A 7 -20.16 9.76 -40.17
N MET A 8 -20.55 9.15 -39.05
CA MET A 8 -20.32 9.72 -37.71
C MET A 8 -19.04 9.06 -37.18
N VAL A 9 -17.91 9.76 -37.30
CA VAL A 9 -16.62 9.30 -36.77
C VAL A 9 -16.63 9.56 -35.26
N LEU A 10 -16.86 8.51 -34.47
CA LEU A 10 -16.69 8.57 -33.02
C LEU A 10 -15.20 8.37 -32.71
N VAL A 11 -14.44 9.47 -32.61
CA VAL A 11 -13.07 9.42 -32.09
C VAL A 11 -13.15 9.26 -30.58
N VAL A 12 -13.02 8.03 -30.08
CA VAL A 12 -12.82 7.79 -28.65
C VAL A 12 -11.33 7.96 -28.38
N LEU A 13 -10.93 9.18 -28.01
CA LEU A 13 -9.62 9.43 -27.41
C LEU A 13 -9.60 8.75 -26.03
N GLY A 14 -8.85 7.65 -25.91
CA GLY A 14 -8.56 7.03 -24.63
C GLY A 14 -7.67 7.97 -23.81
N LEU A 15 -8.28 8.81 -22.98
CA LEU A 15 -7.54 9.52 -21.94
C LEU A 15 -7.12 8.48 -20.91
N THR A 16 -5.82 8.15 -20.89
CA THR A 16 -5.24 7.39 -19.78
C THR A 16 -5.34 8.28 -18.55
N GLN A 17 -6.21 7.90 -17.60
CA GLN A 17 -6.31 8.60 -16.34
C GLN A 17 -5.02 8.29 -15.55
N GLU A 18 -4.21 9.32 -15.28
CA GLU A 18 -3.10 9.16 -14.34
C GLU A 18 -3.70 8.77 -12.99
N VAL A 19 -3.36 7.57 -12.52
CA VAL A 19 -3.71 7.15 -11.16
C VAL A 19 -2.76 7.89 -10.23
N ILE A 20 -3.19 9.05 -9.72
CA ILE A 20 -2.43 9.84 -8.78
C ILE A 20 -2.43 9.12 -7.42
N ALA A 21 -1.25 9.02 -6.80
CA ALA A 21 -1.14 8.51 -5.44
C ALA A 21 -1.87 9.44 -4.46
N ASN A 22 -2.68 8.88 -3.57
CA ASN A 22 -3.39 9.64 -2.54
C ASN A 22 -2.44 10.09 -1.44
N GLU A 23 -1.51 9.21 -1.06
CA GLU A 23 -0.57 9.46 0.04
C GLU A 23 0.68 8.58 -0.13
N VAL A 24 1.80 9.01 0.44
CA VAL A 24 3.04 8.23 0.53
C VAL A 24 3.53 8.29 1.97
N TYR A 25 3.97 7.16 2.51
CA TYR A 25 4.68 7.13 3.78
C TYR A 25 5.94 6.28 3.72
N TYR A 26 6.84 6.54 4.67
CA TYR A 26 8.04 5.77 4.94
C TYR A 26 7.89 5.03 6.26
N ALA A 27 8.36 3.79 6.29
CA ALA A 27 8.32 2.96 7.49
C ALA A 27 9.62 2.19 7.67
N LYS A 28 10.20 2.28 8.86
CA LYS A 28 11.22 1.35 9.31
C LYS A 28 10.51 0.09 9.79
N ILE A 29 10.70 -1.02 9.09
CA ILE A 29 10.13 -2.29 9.53
C ILE A 29 11.04 -2.92 10.57
N GLY A 30 10.79 -2.65 11.84
CA GLY A 30 11.54 -3.16 12.97
C GLY A 30 11.15 -4.59 13.38
N TYR A 31 11.76 -5.08 14.46
CA TYR A 31 11.41 -6.39 15.04
C TYR A 31 9.98 -6.37 15.63
N ASN A 32 9.59 -5.26 16.25
CA ASN A 32 8.29 -5.11 16.92
C ASN A 32 7.11 -5.16 15.94
N ASP A 33 7.32 -4.84 14.67
CA ASP A 33 6.28 -4.92 13.63
C ASP A 33 6.07 -6.33 13.12
N LYS A 34 6.96 -7.26 13.47
CA LYS A 34 6.90 -8.66 13.06
C LYS A 34 6.24 -9.55 14.12
N ILE A 35 5.75 -8.96 15.21
CA ILE A 35 5.22 -9.66 16.37
C ILE A 35 3.79 -9.17 16.65
N ASN A 36 2.85 -10.10 16.82
CA ASN A 36 1.48 -9.76 17.20
C ASN A 36 1.36 -9.45 18.71
N SER A 37 0.17 -9.06 19.17
CA SER A 37 -0.09 -8.76 20.59
C SER A 37 0.09 -9.95 21.55
N TYR A 38 0.17 -11.18 21.03
CA TYR A 38 0.40 -12.40 21.79
C TYR A 38 1.88 -12.82 21.82
N GLY A 39 2.77 -12.04 21.19
CA GLY A 39 4.21 -12.35 21.13
C GLY A 39 4.59 -13.32 19.99
N GLU A 40 3.68 -13.64 19.08
CA GLU A 40 3.91 -14.58 17.99
C GLU A 40 4.36 -13.85 16.71
N ARG A 41 5.24 -14.51 15.94
CA ARG A 41 5.74 -13.95 14.69
C ARG A 41 4.65 -13.93 13.61
N LEU A 42 4.49 -12.78 12.97
CA LEU A 42 3.59 -12.59 11.84
C LEU A 42 4.14 -13.28 10.58
N GLY A 43 3.26 -13.99 9.87
CA GLY A 43 3.62 -14.81 8.70
C GLY A 43 3.46 -14.10 7.34
N SER A 44 2.97 -12.86 7.31
CA SER A 44 2.69 -12.15 6.06
C SER A 44 3.15 -10.69 6.10
N VAL A 45 3.59 -10.18 4.95
CA VAL A 45 3.96 -8.75 4.79
C VAL A 45 2.77 -7.84 5.10
N ALA A 46 1.55 -8.22 4.70
CA ALA A 46 0.37 -7.42 4.99
C ALA A 46 0.12 -7.30 6.49
N ASP A 47 0.28 -8.38 7.26
CA ASP A 47 0.15 -8.32 8.72
C ASP A 47 1.27 -7.48 9.35
N ILE A 48 2.49 -7.58 8.85
CA ILE A 48 3.64 -6.79 9.33
C ILE A 48 3.38 -5.29 9.11
N LEU A 49 2.99 -4.88 7.90
CA LEU A 49 2.64 -3.49 7.60
C LEU A 49 1.45 -3.01 8.42
N ARG A 50 0.47 -3.89 8.67
CA ARG A 50 -0.69 -3.56 9.52
C ARG A 50 -0.27 -3.33 10.97
N GLN A 51 0.60 -4.19 11.51
CA GLN A 51 1.14 -4.06 12.86
C GLN A 51 1.99 -2.80 13.00
N ASP A 52 2.84 -2.50 12.02
CA ASP A 52 3.61 -1.25 11.93
C ASP A 52 2.69 -0.02 11.96
N ARG A 53 1.63 0.02 11.13
CA ARG A 53 0.67 1.14 11.18
C ARG A 53 -0.12 1.20 12.49
N ALA A 54 -0.35 0.08 13.18
CA ALA A 54 -0.91 0.09 14.53
C ALA A 54 0.10 0.64 15.55
N ASN A 55 1.37 0.24 15.46
CA ASN A 55 2.46 0.75 16.29
C ASN A 55 2.58 2.28 16.15
N TYR A 56 2.60 2.77 14.91
CA TYR A 56 2.73 4.19 14.62
C TYR A 56 1.55 5.05 15.14
N HIS A 57 0.31 4.62 14.85
CA HIS A 57 -0.89 5.45 15.07
C HIS A 57 -1.62 5.17 16.37
N LYS A 58 -1.67 3.91 16.83
CA LYS A 58 -2.40 3.51 18.02
C LYS A 58 -1.51 3.47 19.26
N PHE A 59 -0.31 2.91 19.12
CA PHE A 59 0.58 2.66 20.26
C PHE A 59 1.68 3.71 20.44
N PHE A 60 1.83 4.63 19.48
CA PHE A 60 2.88 5.66 19.46
C PHE A 60 4.30 5.08 19.59
N VAL A 61 4.49 3.84 19.12
CA VAL A 61 5.79 3.18 18.98
C VAL A 61 6.26 3.46 17.56
N ARG A 62 7.30 4.28 17.42
CA ARG A 62 7.77 4.82 16.15
C ARG A 62 9.28 4.77 16.09
N ASP A 63 9.79 4.54 14.90
CA ASP A 63 11.21 4.68 14.58
C ASP A 63 11.49 6.05 13.95
N ARG A 64 12.77 6.43 13.91
CA ARG A 64 13.21 7.75 13.43
C ARG A 64 12.85 8.00 11.97
N GLU A 65 12.87 6.94 11.17
CA GLU A 65 12.62 6.96 9.73
C GLU A 65 11.12 6.90 9.38
N ASP A 66 10.24 6.71 10.38
CA ASP A 66 8.81 6.62 10.13
C ASP A 66 8.19 7.97 9.81
N SER A 67 7.41 8.01 8.74
CA SER A 67 6.50 9.12 8.46
C SER A 67 5.05 8.71 8.71
N GLY A 68 4.25 9.71 9.06
CA GLY A 68 2.81 9.51 9.26
C GLY A 68 2.05 9.43 7.95
N ASP A 69 0.84 8.91 8.05
CA ASP A 69 -0.14 8.84 6.98
C ASP A 69 -1.54 9.07 7.57
N ARG A 70 -2.45 9.65 6.79
CA ARG A 70 -3.85 9.88 7.17
C ARG A 70 -4.71 8.64 6.93
N PHE A 71 -4.40 7.85 5.90
CA PHE A 71 -5.24 6.72 5.50
C PHE A 71 -5.28 5.61 6.56
N PHE A 72 -4.13 5.08 6.99
CA PHE A 72 -4.02 4.02 8.00
C PHE A 72 -4.00 4.52 9.45
N ALA A 73 -4.20 5.82 9.68
CA ALA A 73 -4.56 6.33 11.01
C ALA A 73 -5.85 5.69 11.53
N TYR A 74 -6.80 5.41 10.63
CA TYR A 74 -8.07 4.77 10.93
C TYR A 74 -7.94 3.23 11.02
N PRO A 75 -8.43 2.59 12.10
CA PRO A 75 -8.40 1.14 12.25
C PRO A 75 -9.03 0.37 11.09
N ASP A 76 -10.19 0.82 10.59
CA ASP A 76 -10.91 0.11 9.52
C ASP A 76 -10.13 0.08 8.20
N ASN A 77 -9.28 1.08 7.95
CA ASN A 77 -8.42 1.10 6.77
C ASN A 77 -7.24 0.14 6.92
N ARG A 78 -6.74 -0.07 8.14
CA ARG A 78 -5.70 -1.09 8.42
C ARG A 78 -6.19 -2.51 8.14
N GLU A 79 -7.47 -2.79 8.34
CA GLU A 79 -8.06 -4.08 7.97
C GLU A 79 -8.10 -4.32 6.45
N ARG A 80 -8.00 -3.26 5.63
CA ARG A 80 -7.94 -3.37 4.16
C ARG A 80 -6.54 -3.69 3.63
N MET A 81 -5.50 -3.62 4.46
CA MET A 81 -4.09 -3.75 4.09
C MET A 81 -3.83 -4.95 3.17
N ALA A 82 -4.31 -6.14 3.54
CA ALA A 82 -4.10 -7.36 2.74
C ALA A 82 -4.76 -7.29 1.36
N SER A 83 -5.96 -6.72 1.27
CA SER A 83 -6.63 -6.52 -0.02
C SER A 83 -5.94 -5.49 -0.89
N MET A 84 -5.48 -4.39 -0.30
CA MET A 84 -4.80 -3.33 -1.03
C MET A 84 -3.42 -3.80 -1.54
N LEU A 85 -2.67 -4.55 -0.73
CA LEU A 85 -1.38 -5.10 -1.17
C LEU A 85 -1.56 -6.11 -2.30
N ARG A 86 -2.59 -6.96 -2.22
CA ARG A 86 -2.93 -7.92 -3.28
C ARG A 86 -3.31 -7.23 -4.59
N ASN A 87 -3.98 -6.08 -4.52
CA ASN A 87 -4.38 -5.29 -5.70
C ASN A 87 -3.25 -4.40 -6.24
N GLY A 88 -2.14 -4.30 -5.51
CA GLY A 88 -1.02 -3.45 -5.85
C GLY A 88 0.22 -4.26 -6.20
N TYR A 89 1.38 -3.76 -5.76
CA TYR A 89 2.64 -4.37 -6.13
C TYR A 89 3.64 -4.36 -4.98
N ILE A 90 4.37 -5.47 -4.89
CA ILE A 90 5.58 -5.60 -4.07
C ILE A 90 6.51 -6.57 -4.79
N SER A 91 7.78 -6.19 -4.93
CA SER A 91 8.77 -7.08 -5.54
C SER A 91 9.10 -8.25 -4.59
N PRO A 92 9.51 -9.43 -5.10
CA PRO A 92 9.99 -10.52 -4.26
C PRO A 92 11.13 -10.09 -3.32
N ALA A 93 12.07 -9.27 -3.80
CA ALA A 93 13.17 -8.76 -3.00
C ALA A 93 12.69 -7.86 -1.84
N THR A 94 11.72 -6.97 -2.09
CA THR A 94 11.11 -6.14 -1.06
C THR A 94 10.35 -6.99 -0.05
N ARG A 95 9.62 -8.02 -0.51
CA ARG A 95 8.93 -8.98 0.37
C ARG A 95 9.93 -9.67 1.31
N ASP A 96 11.01 -10.21 0.78
CA ASP A 96 12.01 -10.92 1.59
C ASP A 96 12.73 -9.98 2.56
N ALA A 97 13.04 -8.76 2.12
CA ALA A 97 13.61 -7.74 2.99
C ALA A 97 12.68 -7.43 4.18
N ILE A 98 11.37 -7.30 3.96
CA ILE A 98 10.39 -7.09 5.04
C ILE A 98 10.30 -8.32 5.95
N MET A 99 10.23 -9.53 5.38
CA MET A 99 10.02 -10.76 6.15
C MET A 99 11.23 -11.11 7.04
N TYR A 100 12.45 -10.86 6.56
CA TYR A 100 13.68 -11.36 7.16
C TYR A 100 14.67 -10.28 7.62
N GLY A 101 14.51 -9.04 7.16
CA GLY A 101 15.37 -7.91 7.49
C GLY A 101 14.63 -6.82 8.26
N ASN A 102 15.29 -5.65 8.38
CA ASN A 102 14.70 -4.45 8.95
C ASN A 102 14.81 -3.26 7.96
N PRO A 103 14.18 -3.34 6.78
CA PRO A 103 14.31 -2.32 5.75
C PRO A 103 13.58 -1.03 6.12
N VAL A 104 13.95 0.06 5.46
CA VAL A 104 13.04 1.18 5.28
C VAL A 104 12.27 0.92 4.00
N VAL A 105 10.96 1.10 4.04
CA VAL A 105 10.10 0.95 2.87
C VAL A 105 9.38 2.24 2.57
N ARG A 106 9.18 2.50 1.28
CA ARG A 106 8.26 3.51 0.77
C ARG A 106 6.95 2.82 0.42
N VAL A 107 5.85 3.28 1.00
CA VAL A 107 4.50 2.78 0.70
C VAL A 107 3.70 3.88 0.03
N THR A 108 3.26 3.61 -1.19
CA THR A 108 2.39 4.50 -1.97
C THR A 108 0.96 3.99 -1.88
N ILE A 109 0.05 4.86 -1.46
CA ILE A 109 -1.36 4.53 -1.23
C ILE A 109 -2.21 5.09 -2.37
N TYR A 110 -3.02 4.22 -2.97
CA TYR A 110 -4.08 4.56 -3.92
C TYR A 110 -5.43 4.14 -3.34
N ASP A 111 -6.54 4.42 -4.04
CA ASP A 111 -7.90 4.15 -3.55
C ASP A 111 -8.14 2.71 -3.09
N TYR A 112 -7.62 1.74 -3.83
CA TYR A 112 -7.89 0.30 -3.60
C TYR A 112 -6.65 -0.57 -3.67
N ARG A 113 -5.46 0.02 -3.74
CA ARG A 113 -4.18 -0.70 -3.82
C ARG A 113 -3.05 0.05 -3.13
N ILE A 114 -2.01 -0.67 -2.74
CA ILE A 114 -0.74 -0.08 -2.28
C ILE A 114 0.44 -0.64 -3.07
N GLU A 115 1.44 0.20 -3.29
CA GLU A 115 2.73 -0.20 -3.85
C GLU A 115 3.79 -0.07 -2.77
N VAL A 116 4.60 -1.11 -2.59
CA VAL A 116 5.62 -1.18 -1.53
C VAL A 116 7.00 -1.38 -2.16
N GLU A 117 7.89 -0.43 -1.90
CA GLU A 117 9.22 -0.37 -2.47
C GLU A 117 10.27 -0.26 -1.35
N LEU A 118 11.49 -0.72 -1.62
CA LEU A 118 12.62 -0.43 -0.72
C LEU A 118 13.02 1.03 -0.87
N TYR A 119 13.39 1.66 0.24
CA TYR A 119 13.90 3.03 0.30
C TYR A 119 15.36 3.06 0.78
#